data_AF-A0A382MTD7-F1
#
_entry.id   AF-A0A382MTD7-F1
#
_cell.length_a   1.000
_cell.length_b   1.000
_cell.length_c   1.000
_cell.angle_alpha   90.00
_cell.angle_beta   90.00
_cell.angle_gamma   90.00
#
_symmetry.space_group_name_H-M   'P 1'
#
loop_
_entity.id
_entity.type
_entity.pdbx_description
1 polymer ?
#
loop_
_entity_poly.entity_id
_entity_poly.type
_entity_poly.pdbx_seq_one_letter_code
_entity_poly.pdbx_strand_id
1 'polypeptide(L)' 'MEFVYLEWTDSAGSDGAWTEENLELARIKSIGILIKETKKAITIAQSRDDNMPAKSDNLLIVPKGAITTRKVLIII' A
#
# COMPACT_ATOMS: atom_id res chain seq x y z
N MET A 1 -3.79 -15.01 12.51
CA MET A 1 -4.04 -13.91 11.54
C MET A 1 -2.75 -13.11 11.44
N GLU A 2 -2.31 -12.72 10.24
CA GLU A 2 -1.05 -11.99 10.06
C GLU A 2 -1.30 -10.53 9.73
N PHE A 3 -0.70 -9.62 10.50
CA PHE A 3 -0.64 -8.20 10.18
C PHE A 3 0.69 -7.90 9.49
N VAL A 4 0.65 -7.10 8.44
CA VAL A 4 1.83 -6.73 7.67
C VAL A 4 1.97 -5.22 7.65
N TYR A 5 3.15 -4.77 8.03
CA TYR A 5 3.62 -3.40 7.83
C TYR A 5 4.52 -3.37 6.59
N LEU A 6 4.20 -2.46 5.67
CA LEU A 6 4.95 -2.22 4.44
C LEU A 6 5.39 -0.75 4.37
N GLU A 7 6.66 -0.51 4.08
CA GLU A 7 7.11 0.75 3.50
C GLU A 7 7.39 0.49 2.02
N TRP A 8 6.79 1.29 1.15
CA TRP A 8 6.91 1.10 -0.29
C TRP A 8 6.87 2.43 -1.03
N THR A 9 7.40 2.41 -2.23
CA THR A 9 7.48 3.60 -3.08
C THR A 9 6.40 3.53 -4.14
N ASP A 10 5.52 4.53 -4.16
CA ASP A 10 4.54 4.69 -5.22
C ASP A 10 5.04 5.73 -6.22
N SER A 11 4.87 5.45 -7.51
CA SER A 11 4.95 6.51 -8.50
C SER A 11 3.79 7.46 -8.22
N ALA A 12 4.05 8.76 -8.11
CA ALA A 12 3.07 9.80 -7.79
C ALA A 12 1.95 9.92 -8.87
N GLY A 13 1.11 8.90 -8.99
CA GLY A 13 0.14 8.75 -10.07
C GLY A 13 -1.16 8.20 -9.53
N SER A 14 -1.90 9.00 -8.76
CA SER A 14 -3.30 8.64 -8.49
C SER A 14 -4.24 9.77 -8.04
N ASP A 15 -3.82 10.92 -7.54
CA ASP A 15 -4.78 11.90 -7.01
C ASP A 15 -4.57 13.29 -7.64
N GLY A 16 -5.61 13.89 -8.21
CA GLY A 16 -5.55 15.04 -9.13
C GLY A 16 -5.11 16.40 -8.57
N ALA A 17 -3.98 16.46 -7.85
CA ALA A 17 -3.46 17.67 -7.20
C ALA A 17 -1.99 18.03 -7.54
N TRP A 18 -1.38 17.42 -8.56
CA TRP A 18 0.07 17.56 -8.79
C TRP A 18 0.40 18.70 -9.76
N THR A 19 1.22 19.64 -9.29
CA THR A 19 1.95 20.63 -10.09
C THR A 19 3.30 20.03 -10.53
N GLU A 20 3.95 20.56 -11.58
CA GLU A 20 5.24 20.05 -12.10
C GLU A 20 6.35 19.95 -11.02
N GLU A 21 6.23 20.72 -9.94
CA GLU A 21 7.17 20.77 -8.82
C GLU A 21 7.09 19.54 -7.89
N ASN A 22 6.04 18.72 -7.98
CA ASN A 22 5.76 17.64 -7.03
C ASN A 22 5.87 16.23 -7.64
N LEU A 23 6.62 16.06 -8.74
CA LEU A 23 6.82 14.76 -9.43
C LEU A 23 7.81 13.81 -8.72
N GLU A 24 7.85 13.84 -7.39
CA GLU A 24 8.71 12.94 -6.61
C GLU A 24 8.02 11.62 -6.28
N LEU A 25 8.81 10.55 -6.16
CA LEU A 25 8.31 9.26 -5.71
C LEU A 25 7.78 9.36 -4.26
N ALA A 26 6.55 8.94 -4.03
CA ALA A 26 5.95 8.98 -2.70
C ALA A 26 6.38 7.76 -1.88
N ARG A 27 6.93 7.99 -0.68
CA ARG A 27 7.18 6.91 0.29
C ARG A 27 5.94 6.67 1.13
N ILE A 28 5.26 5.56 0.89
CA ILE A 28 4.02 5.18 1.56
C ILE A 28 4.31 4.16 2.66
N LYS A 29 3.66 4.36 3.81
CA LYS A 29 3.65 3.40 4.93
C LYS A 29 2.25 2.83 5.07
N SER A 30 2.12 1.52 5.05
CA SER A 30 0.82 0.84 5.08
C SER A 30 0.83 -0.29 6.10
N ILE A 31 -0.28 -0.43 6.83
CA ILE A 31 -0.54 -1.53 7.77
C ILE A 31 -1.87 -2.17 7.37
N GLY A 32 -1.89 -3.49 7.33
CA GLY A 32 -3.12 -4.22 7.05
C GLY A 32 -3.01 -5.69 7.36
N ILE A 33 -4.14 -6.39 7.24
CA ILE A 33 -4.20 -7.85 7.38
C ILE A 33 -3.74 -8.46 6.06
N LEU A 34 -2.80 -9.42 6.11
CA LEU A 34 -2.37 -10.13 4.91
C LEU A 34 -3.51 -10.98 4.35
N ILE A 35 -3.95 -10.65 3.13
CA ILE A 35 -5.01 -11.39 2.44
C ILE A 35 -4.42 -12.41 1.46
N LYS A 36 -3.40 -11.99 0.70
CA LYS A 36 -2.78 -12.83 -0.32
C LYS A 36 -1.35 -12.38 -0.60
N GLU A 37 -0.46 -13.34 -0.80
CA GLU A 37 0.89 -13.08 -1.27
C GLU A 37 1.19 -13.92 -2.51
N THR A 38 1.71 -13.27 -3.55
CA THR A 38 2.14 -13.93 -4.79
C THR A 38 3.64 -13.75 -5.00
N LYS A 39 4.19 -14.32 -6.08
CA LYS A 39 5.58 -14.04 -6.46
C LYS A 39 5.84 -12.56 -6.77
N LYS A 40 4.81 -11.80 -7.20
CA LYS A 40 4.98 -10.42 -7.69
C LYS A 40 4.45 -9.34 -6.75
N ALA A 41 3.51 -9.66 -5.86
CA ALA A 41 2.81 -8.66 -5.06
C ALA A 41 2.34 -9.21 -3.70
N ILE A 42 2.06 -8.27 -2.79
CA ILE A 42 1.41 -8.48 -1.49
C ILE A 42 0.07 -7.75 -1.51
N THR A 43 -1.00 -8.41 -1.09
CA THR A 43 -2.34 -7.83 -0.94
C THR A 43 -2.69 -7.78 0.54
N ILE A 44 -2.95 -6.57 1.05
CA ILE A 44 -3.40 -6.34 2.42
C ILE A 44 -4.80 -5.74 2.43
N ALA A 45 -5.61 -6.11 3.41
CA ALA A 45 -6.85 -5.40 3.74
C ALA A 45 -6.53 -4.27 4.71
N GLN A 46 -6.92 -3.05 4.37
CA GLN A 46 -6.71 -1.85 5.19
C GLN A 46 -7.91 -0.90 5.09
N SER A 47 -8.17 -0.13 6.14
CA SER A 47 -9.09 1.00 6.05
C SER A 47 -8.43 2.10 5.21
N ARG A 48 -9.10 2.58 4.17
CA ARG A 48 -8.69 3.80 3.45
C ARG A 48 -9.76 4.86 3.70
N ASP A 49 -9.44 5.85 4.52
CA ASP A 49 -10.34 7.00 4.76
C ASP A 49 -10.27 8.05 3.64
N ASP A 50 -9.29 7.95 2.73
CA ASP A 50 -8.83 9.16 2.01
C ASP A 50 -9.15 9.18 0.50
N ASN A 51 -9.66 8.09 -0.09
CA ASN A 51 -9.97 8.07 -1.53
C ASN A 51 -11.47 8.32 -1.74
N MET A 52 -11.84 9.50 -2.25
CA MET A 52 -13.16 9.73 -2.84
C MET A 52 -13.08 9.64 -4.37
N PRO A 53 -13.88 8.78 -5.03
CA PRO A 53 -14.80 7.80 -4.44
C PRO A 53 -14.07 6.61 -3.83
N ALA A 54 -14.64 6.05 -2.76
CA ALA A 54 -14.09 4.89 -2.06
C ALA A 54 -13.81 3.75 -3.04
N LYS A 55 -12.54 3.30 -3.13
CA LYS A 55 -12.25 2.01 -3.73
C LYS A 55 -12.94 0.95 -2.88
N SER A 56 -13.97 0.34 -3.44
CA SER A 56 -15.01 -0.41 -2.71
C SER A 56 -14.55 -1.72 -2.07
N ASP A 57 -13.30 -2.14 -2.27
CA ASP A 57 -12.79 -3.43 -1.80
C ASP A 57 -11.94 -3.35 -0.52
N ASN A 58 -11.54 -2.15 -0.04
CA ASN A 58 -10.64 -1.97 1.11
C ASN A 58 -9.32 -2.77 0.98
N LEU A 59 -8.89 -3.05 -0.26
CA LEU A 59 -7.65 -3.77 -0.53
C LEU A 59 -6.56 -2.82 -1.02
N LEU A 60 -5.34 -3.08 -0.57
CA LEU A 60 -4.12 -2.50 -1.14
C LEU A 60 -3.27 -3.62 -1.70
N ILE A 61 -2.96 -3.52 -2.98
CA ILE A 61 -2.04 -4.42 -3.68
C ILE A 61 -0.72 -3.66 -3.88
N VAL A 62 0.35 -4.14 -3.27
CA VAL A 62 1.69 -3.56 -3.37
C VAL A 62 2.60 -4.50 -4.17
N PRO A 63 3.19 -4.04 -5.30
CA PRO A 63 4.22 -4.80 -6.01
C PRO A 63 5.44 -5.01 -5.13
N LYS A 64 5.98 -6.24 -5.07
CA LYS A 64 7.15 -6.55 -4.23
C LYS A 64 8.39 -5.74 -4.59
N GLY A 65 8.55 -5.38 -5.87
CA GLY A 65 9.65 -4.53 -6.33
C GLY A 65 9.57 -3.08 -5.82
N ALA A 66 8.41 -2.64 -5.33
CA ALA A 66 8.21 -1.31 -4.74
C ALA A 66 8.42 -1.31 -3.22
N ILE A 67 8.49 -2.48 -2.57
CA ILE A 67 8.61 -2.60 -1.12
C ILE A 67 10.06 -2.41 -0.69
N THR A 68 10.27 -1.46 0.20
CA THR A 68 11.58 -1.17 0.81
C THR A 68 11.72 -1.82 2.18
N THR A 69 10.63 -1.86 2.94
CA THR A 69 10.59 -2.49 4.27
C THR A 69 9.36 -3.37 4.40
N ARG A 70 9.53 -4.57 4.96
CA ARG A 70 8.42 -5.47 5.33
C ARG A 70 8.62 -5.96 6.76
N LYS A 71 7.58 -5.86 7.59
CA LYS A 71 7.51 -6.49 8.91
C LYS A 71 6.20 -7.26 9.04
N VAL A 72 6.27 -8.46 9.59
CA VAL A 72 5.11 -9.34 9.81
C VAL A 72 4.91 -9.49 11.32
N LEU A 73 3.68 -9.27 11.78
CA LEU A 73 3.25 -9.53 13.13
C LEU A 73 2.26 -10.70 13.11
N ILE A 74 2.61 -11.76 13.81
CA ILE A 74 1.76 -12.94 13.98
C ILE A 74 1.04 -12.79 15.31
N ILE A 75 -0.30 -12.73 15.29
CA ILE A 75 -1.11 -12.83 16.51
C ILE A 75 -1.44 -14.31 16.70
N ILE A 76 -0.90 -14.88 17.79
CA ILE A 76 -1.13 -16.25 18.27
C ILE A 76 -2.33 -16.27 19.19
#